data_AF-A0AAW2VSY6-F1
#
_entry.id   AF-A0AAW2VSY6-F1
#
_cell.length_a   1.000
_cell.length_b   1.000
_cell.length_c   1.000
_cell.angle_alpha   90.00
_cell.angle_beta   90.00
_cell.angle_gamma   90.00
#
_symmetry.space_group_name_H-M   'P 1'
#
loop_
_entity.id
_entity.type
_entity.pdbx_description
1 polymer ?
#
loop_
_entity_poly.entity_id
_entity_poly.type
_entity_poly.pdbx_seq_one_letter_code
_entity_poly.pdbx_strand_id
1 'polypeptide(L)'
;MTKLIKRVPDCGNRTHNHYHRAYKTLASFARRGNPFSTTTLEKFLVLHDNHVNLLQELTSQHRKTKRRTKFIRLIKRGMTSFMVMACGALVIAFLVLAMHIATAGLMAAPGLVIICTLGLLMMKNETDEREWDVARLDEVVEQLDVAARGVYIMMNDFDTMSRLVRRLHDEMEHRKFVAEICVKKGKNEMLKEVIEREFQMHECSFLEQLEELEKQICLCFLDINRSRRLLVREMVKWC
;
A
#
# COMPACT_ATOMS: atom_id res chain seq x y z
N MET A 1 -29.48 -3.88 -12.56
CA MET A 1 -29.68 -4.44 -13.92
C MET A 1 -30.74 -5.54 -13.85
N THR A 2 -32.00 -5.19 -13.57
CA THR A 2 -32.85 -6.01 -12.68
C THR A 2 -34.33 -6.13 -13.10
N LYS A 3 -34.65 -6.10 -14.41
CA LYS A 3 -36.03 -6.08 -14.93
C LYS A 3 -36.35 -7.15 -16.00
N LEU A 4 -35.81 -8.38 -15.87
CA LEU A 4 -36.01 -9.44 -16.89
C LEU A 4 -36.58 -10.77 -16.38
N ILE A 5 -37.02 -10.87 -15.11
CA ILE A 5 -37.60 -12.10 -14.54
C ILE A 5 -39.06 -11.88 -14.11
N LYS A 6 -39.97 -11.84 -15.10
CA LYS A 6 -41.39 -12.25 -14.95
C LYS A 6 -42.13 -12.22 -16.30
N ARG A 7 -42.26 -13.39 -16.93
CA ARG A 7 -43.39 -13.77 -17.83
C ARG A 7 -43.29 -15.26 -18.17
N VAL A 8 -44.06 -16.08 -17.46
CA VAL A 8 -44.33 -17.47 -17.86
C VAL A 8 -45.61 -17.49 -18.69
N PRO A 9 -45.50 -18.05 -19.90
CA PRO A 9 -46.49 -18.94 -20.48
C PRO A 9 -45.79 -20.27 -20.90
N ASP A 10 -46.42 -21.40 -21.23
CA ASP A 10 -47.80 -21.93 -21.16
C ASP A 10 -47.77 -23.22 -22.03
N CYS A 11 -48.11 -24.39 -21.48
CA CYS A 11 -47.64 -25.65 -22.09
C CYS A 11 -48.58 -26.19 -23.19
N GLY A 12 -48.04 -26.58 -24.35
CA GLY A 12 -48.85 -27.27 -25.38
C GLY A 12 -48.22 -27.41 -26.77
N ASN A 13 -47.54 -26.38 -27.29
CA ASN A 13 -47.07 -26.36 -28.70
C ASN A 13 -45.64 -25.80 -28.84
N ARG A 14 -44.79 -26.04 -27.83
CA ARG A 14 -43.73 -25.09 -27.41
C ARG A 14 -42.28 -25.54 -27.65
N THR A 15 -42.01 -26.81 -27.94
CA THR A 15 -40.64 -27.36 -27.97
C THR A 15 -39.75 -26.75 -29.05
N HIS A 16 -40.09 -26.88 -30.34
CA HIS A 16 -39.22 -26.44 -31.44
C HIS A 16 -38.85 -24.94 -31.35
N ASN A 17 -39.83 -24.09 -31.01
CA ASN A 17 -39.65 -22.64 -30.89
C ASN A 17 -38.79 -22.25 -29.66
N HIS A 18 -38.84 -23.05 -28.58
CA HIS A 18 -37.98 -22.89 -27.41
C HIS A 18 -36.52 -23.29 -27.71
N TYR A 19 -36.30 -24.44 -28.36
CA TYR A 19 -34.95 -24.88 -28.77
C TYR A 19 -34.29 -23.91 -29.76
N HIS A 20 -35.03 -23.43 -30.77
CA HIS A 20 -34.51 -22.43 -31.71
C HIS A 20 -34.10 -21.12 -31.00
N ARG A 21 -34.90 -20.67 -30.01
CA ARG A 21 -34.57 -19.51 -29.18
C ARG A 21 -33.33 -19.76 -28.31
N ALA A 22 -33.24 -20.91 -27.63
CA ALA A 22 -32.10 -21.27 -26.79
C ALA A 22 -30.80 -21.34 -27.62
N TYR A 23 -30.83 -21.99 -28.78
CA TYR A 23 -29.72 -22.04 -29.74
C TYR A 23 -29.29 -20.63 -30.18
N LYS A 24 -30.24 -19.76 -30.55
CA LYS A 24 -29.94 -18.38 -30.94
C LYS A 24 -29.32 -17.57 -29.79
N THR A 25 -29.77 -17.80 -28.56
CA THR A 25 -29.16 -17.21 -27.35
C THR A 25 -27.73 -17.69 -27.14
N LEU A 26 -27.47 -19.01 -27.15
CA LEU A 26 -26.11 -19.57 -27.02
C LEU A 26 -25.17 -19.06 -28.13
N ALA A 27 -25.62 -19.05 -29.39
CA ALA A 27 -24.84 -18.53 -30.50
C ALA A 27 -24.54 -17.02 -30.34
N SER A 28 -25.46 -16.24 -29.77
CA SER A 28 -25.23 -14.83 -29.45
C SER A 28 -24.31 -14.62 -28.23
N PHE A 29 -24.25 -15.60 -27.32
CA PHE A 29 -23.38 -15.58 -26.13
C PHE A 29 -21.94 -15.96 -26.50
N ALA A 30 -21.75 -17.07 -27.22
CA ALA A 30 -20.44 -17.52 -27.70
C ALA A 30 -19.73 -16.47 -28.57
N ARG A 31 -20.50 -15.66 -29.31
CA ARG A 31 -19.97 -14.54 -30.14
C ARG A 31 -19.65 -13.26 -29.37
N ARG A 32 -20.01 -13.11 -28.09
CA ARG A 32 -19.62 -11.92 -27.30
C ARG A 32 -18.18 -12.03 -26.85
N GLY A 33 -17.48 -10.90 -26.86
CA GLY A 33 -16.22 -10.76 -26.14
C GLY A 33 -16.45 -10.93 -24.63
N ASN A 34 -15.45 -11.46 -23.95
CA ASN A 34 -15.49 -11.63 -22.49
C ASN A 34 -15.20 -10.28 -21.82
N PRO A 35 -16.07 -9.76 -20.93
CA PRO A 35 -15.90 -8.47 -20.28
C PRO A 35 -14.67 -8.40 -19.34
N PHE A 36 -14.12 -9.55 -18.93
CA PHE A 36 -12.90 -9.68 -18.14
C PHE A 36 -11.64 -9.83 -19.00
N SER A 37 -11.75 -9.67 -20.33
CA SER A 37 -10.61 -9.77 -21.26
C SER A 37 -9.48 -8.78 -20.97
N THR A 38 -8.31 -9.10 -21.54
CA THR A 38 -6.99 -8.47 -21.36
C THR A 38 -6.96 -6.98 -20.99
N THR A 39 -7.71 -6.11 -21.65
CA THR A 39 -7.73 -4.66 -21.36
C THR A 39 -8.03 -4.31 -19.90
N THR A 40 -8.85 -5.11 -19.21
CA THR A 40 -9.15 -4.90 -17.79
C THR A 40 -8.02 -5.43 -16.90
N LEU A 41 -7.48 -6.61 -17.24
CA LEU A 41 -6.40 -7.27 -16.50
C LEU A 41 -5.06 -6.53 -16.65
N GLU A 42 -4.74 -6.01 -17.83
CA GLU A 42 -3.50 -5.27 -18.12
C GLU A 42 -3.45 -3.96 -17.33
N LYS A 43 -4.54 -3.17 -17.35
CA LYS A 43 -4.67 -1.96 -16.52
C LYS A 43 -4.50 -2.27 -15.04
N PHE A 44 -5.00 -3.42 -14.62
CA PHE A 44 -4.92 -3.88 -13.25
C PHE A 44 -3.49 -4.25 -12.85
N LEU A 45 -2.77 -4.99 -13.70
CA LEU A 45 -1.36 -5.35 -13.50
C LEU A 45 -0.46 -4.10 -13.50
N VAL A 46 -0.65 -3.17 -14.44
CA VAL A 46 0.08 -1.89 -14.47
C VAL A 46 -0.20 -1.06 -13.20
N LEU A 47 -1.44 -1.05 -12.70
CA LEU A 47 -1.77 -0.39 -11.44
C LEU A 47 -1.07 -1.08 -10.26
N HIS A 48 -1.13 -2.40 -10.19
CA HIS A 48 -0.48 -3.22 -9.17
C HIS A 48 1.04 -2.99 -9.12
N ASP A 49 1.73 -3.11 -10.26
CA ASP A 49 3.19 -2.97 -10.35
C ASP A 49 3.66 -1.57 -9.94
N ASN A 50 2.88 -0.52 -10.26
CA ASN A 50 3.14 0.83 -9.75
C ASN A 50 3.05 0.91 -8.22
N HIS A 51 2.13 0.17 -7.57
CA HIS A 51 2.04 0.10 -6.11
C HIS A 51 3.15 -0.75 -5.48
N VAL A 52 3.58 -1.84 -6.13
CA VAL A 52 4.76 -2.63 -5.72
C VAL A 52 6.01 -1.74 -5.71
N ASN A 53 6.26 -1.00 -6.79
CA ASN A 53 7.38 -0.07 -6.90
C ASN A 53 7.33 1.01 -5.81
N LEU A 54 6.15 1.56 -5.53
CA LEU A 54 5.94 2.57 -4.50
C LEU A 54 6.16 2.00 -3.08
N LEU A 55 5.70 0.77 -2.80
CA LEU A 55 5.97 0.07 -1.53
C LEU A 55 7.47 -0.20 -1.35
N GLN A 56 8.17 -0.59 -2.40
CA GLN A 56 9.62 -0.80 -2.38
C GLN A 56 10.37 0.50 -2.08
N GLU A 57 9.98 1.61 -2.70
CA GLU A 57 10.62 2.91 -2.44
C GLU A 57 10.30 3.44 -1.03
N LEU A 58 9.05 3.33 -0.56
CA LEU A 58 8.71 3.67 0.83
C LEU A 58 9.50 2.82 1.83
N THR A 59 9.63 1.51 1.58
CA THR A 59 10.43 0.61 2.43
C THR A 59 11.92 0.96 2.41
N SER A 60 12.45 1.31 1.24
CA SER A 60 13.83 1.80 1.05
C SER A 60 14.08 3.09 1.83
N GLN A 61 13.19 4.08 1.71
CA GLN A 61 13.27 5.35 2.40
C GLN A 61 13.08 5.22 3.92
N HIS A 62 12.09 4.47 4.39
CA HIS A 62 11.91 4.15 5.80
C HIS A 62 13.19 3.51 6.39
N ARG A 63 13.81 2.55 5.68
CA ARG A 63 15.07 1.92 6.11
C ARG A 63 16.24 2.92 6.12
N LYS A 64 16.32 3.85 5.16
CA LYS A 64 17.33 4.94 5.14
C LYS A 64 17.14 5.90 6.31
N THR A 65 15.93 6.42 6.54
CA THR A 65 15.63 7.37 7.63
C THR A 65 15.84 6.73 9.00
N LYS A 66 15.30 5.52 9.24
CA LYS A 66 15.50 4.76 10.48
C LYS A 66 16.97 4.46 10.80
N ARG A 67 17.81 4.28 9.78
CA ARG A 67 19.28 4.21 9.94
C ARG A 67 19.85 5.56 10.37
N ARG A 68 19.49 6.67 9.70
CA ARG A 68 19.94 8.03 10.07
C ARG A 68 19.59 8.36 11.52
N THR A 69 18.34 8.13 11.96
CA THR A 69 17.91 8.39 13.34
C THR A 69 18.66 7.52 14.37
N LYS A 70 19.10 6.30 14.01
CA LYS A 70 20.00 5.50 14.86
C LYS A 70 21.42 6.07 14.93
N PHE A 71 22.00 6.45 13.79
CA PHE A 71 23.34 7.05 13.74
C PHE A 71 23.42 8.36 14.54
N ILE A 72 22.43 9.26 14.38
CA ILE A 72 22.40 10.53 15.11
C ILE A 72 22.29 10.29 16.62
N ARG A 73 21.46 9.34 17.07
CA ARG A 73 21.36 8.95 18.49
C ARG A 73 22.69 8.38 19.04
N LEU A 74 23.41 7.57 18.27
CA LEU A 74 24.72 7.06 18.67
C LEU A 74 25.75 8.19 18.78
N ILE A 75 25.77 9.12 17.82
CA ILE A 75 26.66 10.30 17.86
C ILE A 75 26.34 11.18 19.08
N LYS A 76 25.06 11.47 19.37
CA LYS A 76 24.65 12.24 20.56
C LYS A 76 25.17 11.58 21.84
N ARG A 77 24.97 10.26 22.00
CA ARG A 77 25.47 9.50 23.16
C ARG A 77 27.00 9.56 23.30
N GLY A 78 27.73 9.46 22.19
CA GLY A 78 29.19 9.59 22.17
C GLY A 78 29.65 11.00 22.54
N MET A 79 29.05 12.03 21.95
CA MET A 79 29.38 13.44 22.22
C MET A 79 29.13 13.82 23.68
N THR A 80 28.00 13.45 24.27
CA THR A 80 27.72 13.72 25.70
C THR A 80 28.78 13.07 26.60
N SER A 81 29.16 11.81 26.32
CA SER A 81 30.21 11.12 27.09
C SER A 81 31.59 11.76 26.93
N PHE A 82 31.95 12.18 25.71
CA PHE A 82 33.24 12.82 25.42
C PHE A 82 33.34 14.21 26.05
N MET A 83 32.28 15.02 26.00
CA MET A 83 32.23 16.35 26.62
C MET A 83 32.41 16.27 28.15
N VAL A 84 31.72 15.34 28.83
CA VAL A 84 31.88 15.12 30.28
C VAL A 84 33.33 14.75 30.62
N MET A 85 33.94 13.84 29.84
CA MET A 85 35.33 13.42 30.05
C MET A 85 36.33 14.56 29.81
N ALA A 86 36.17 15.31 28.72
CA ALA A 86 37.03 16.44 28.37
C ALA A 86 36.96 17.58 29.39
N CYS A 87 35.75 17.95 29.84
CA CYS A 87 35.57 18.94 30.90
C CYS A 87 36.20 18.48 32.22
N GLY A 88 36.06 17.20 32.59
CA GLY A 88 36.72 16.64 33.78
C GLY A 88 38.24 16.75 33.71
N ALA A 89 38.85 16.38 32.57
CA ALA A 89 40.29 16.50 32.35
C ALA A 89 40.78 17.96 32.39
N LEU A 90 40.02 18.90 31.80
CA LEU A 90 40.32 20.34 31.83
C LEU A 90 40.32 20.89 33.26
N VAL A 91 39.32 20.55 34.08
CA VAL A 91 39.26 20.97 35.49
C VAL A 91 40.46 20.45 36.28
N ILE A 92 40.85 19.19 36.10
CA ILE A 92 42.03 18.61 36.75
C ILE A 92 43.32 19.36 36.32
N ALA A 93 43.47 19.64 35.01
CA ALA A 93 44.62 20.38 34.50
C ALA A 93 44.70 21.80 35.08
N PHE A 94 43.58 22.52 35.18
CA PHE A 94 43.55 23.86 35.78
C PHE A 94 43.85 23.84 37.29
N LEU A 95 43.41 22.81 38.03
CA LEU A 95 43.75 22.66 39.46
C LEU A 95 45.27 22.44 39.64
N VAL A 96 45.89 21.58 38.83
CA VAL A 96 47.34 21.38 38.83
C VAL A 96 48.07 22.68 38.47
N LEU A 97 47.61 23.40 37.45
CA LEU A 97 48.20 24.68 37.04
C LEU A 97 48.09 25.74 38.15
N ALA A 98 46.93 25.84 38.82
CA ALA A 98 46.71 26.76 39.93
C ALA A 98 47.63 26.47 41.12
N MET A 99 47.85 25.19 41.46
CA MET A 99 48.81 24.79 42.49
C MET A 99 50.26 25.15 42.11
N HIS A 100 50.64 25.00 40.84
CA HIS A 100 51.95 25.44 40.34
C HIS A 100 52.12 26.97 40.32
N ILE A 101 51.08 27.72 39.97
CA ILE A 101 51.12 29.20 39.97
C ILE A 101 51.14 29.74 41.41
N ALA A 102 50.37 29.15 42.32
CA ALA A 102 50.38 29.51 43.74
C ALA A 102 51.74 29.23 44.41
N THR A 103 52.48 28.22 43.94
CA THR A 103 53.86 27.94 44.40
C THR A 103 54.93 28.78 43.67
N ALA A 104 54.65 29.28 42.45
CA ALA A 104 55.57 30.11 41.66
C ALA A 104 55.38 31.63 41.84
N GLY A 105 54.29 32.09 42.47
CA GLY A 105 54.14 33.48 42.92
C GLY A 105 53.95 34.55 41.83
N LEU A 106 53.48 34.19 40.62
CA LEU A 106 53.31 35.12 39.52
C LEU A 106 51.83 35.44 39.23
N MET A 107 51.43 36.70 39.47
CA MET A 107 50.10 37.19 39.10
C MET A 107 50.01 37.55 37.61
N ALA A 108 49.43 36.66 36.80
CA ALA A 108 48.85 37.02 35.50
C ALA A 108 47.83 35.99 35.00
N ALA A 109 46.57 36.42 34.81
CA ALA A 109 45.80 36.32 33.55
C ALA A 109 44.27 36.19 33.76
N PRO A 110 43.49 37.24 33.48
CA PRO A 110 42.02 37.13 33.33
C PRO A 110 41.57 36.38 32.07
N GLY A 111 42.47 36.11 31.12
CA GLY A 111 42.14 35.63 29.77
C GLY A 111 41.51 34.24 29.68
N LEU A 112 41.78 33.35 30.64
CA LEU A 112 41.25 31.97 30.66
C LEU A 112 39.71 31.95 30.74
N VAL A 113 39.13 32.86 31.54
CA VAL A 113 37.68 32.90 31.81
C VAL A 113 36.89 33.22 30.54
N ILE A 114 37.40 34.11 29.69
CA ILE A 114 36.75 34.56 28.44
C ILE A 114 36.68 33.44 27.40
N ILE A 115 37.71 32.59 27.33
CA ILE A 115 37.74 31.45 26.40
C ILE A 115 36.74 30.37 26.86
N CYS A 116 36.66 30.11 28.17
CA CYS A 116 35.71 29.15 28.73
C CYS A 116 34.24 29.59 28.55
N THR A 117 33.92 30.87 28.76
CA THR A 117 32.54 31.36 28.58
C THR A 117 32.10 31.34 27.12
N LEU A 118 32.98 31.68 26.18
CA LEU A 118 32.67 31.65 24.75
C LEU A 118 32.47 30.21 24.23
N GLY A 119 33.29 29.26 24.66
CA GLY A 119 33.16 27.84 24.30
C GLY A 119 31.85 27.21 24.79
N LEU A 120 31.42 27.53 26.00
CA LEU A 120 30.13 27.09 26.55
C LEU A 120 28.92 27.72 25.83
N LEU A 121 29.04 28.98 25.41
CA LEU A 121 27.96 29.68 24.69
C LEU A 121 27.71 29.08 23.30
N MET A 122 28.78 28.80 22.54
CA MET A 122 28.69 28.21 21.20
C MET A 122 28.09 26.80 21.22
N MET A 123 28.45 25.98 22.22
CA MET A 123 27.93 24.61 22.36
C MET A 123 26.42 24.56 22.69
N LYS A 124 25.86 25.59 23.33
CA LYS A 124 24.46 25.60 23.77
C LYS A 124 23.47 25.72 22.61
N ASN A 125 23.82 26.44 21.54
CA ASN A 125 22.95 26.56 20.37
C ASN A 125 22.88 25.24 19.57
N GLU A 126 24.01 24.55 19.37
CA GLU A 126 24.04 23.28 18.60
C GLU A 126 23.23 22.15 19.26
N THR A 127 23.04 22.16 20.57
CA THR A 127 22.30 21.08 21.26
C THR A 127 20.80 21.13 21.03
N ASP A 128 20.22 22.32 20.85
CA ASP A 128 18.76 22.53 20.79
C ASP A 128 18.23 22.25 19.37
N GLU A 129 18.88 22.81 18.34
CA GLU A 129 18.60 22.53 16.93
C GLU A 129 18.68 21.03 16.60
N ARG A 130 19.62 20.34 17.24
CA ARG A 130 19.91 18.91 17.02
C ARG A 130 18.98 17.98 17.78
N GLU A 131 18.25 18.46 18.79
CA GLU A 131 17.16 17.71 19.42
C GLU A 131 15.89 17.80 18.57
N TRP A 132 15.57 19.01 18.08
CA TRP A 132 14.49 19.28 17.14
C TRP A 132 14.56 18.42 15.86
N ASP A 133 15.75 18.29 15.27
CA ASP A 133 15.94 17.45 14.07
C ASP A 133 15.75 15.95 14.33
N VAL A 134 16.02 15.45 15.54
CA VAL A 134 15.78 14.03 15.88
C VAL A 134 14.28 13.75 16.01
N ALA A 135 13.52 14.65 16.62
CA ALA A 135 12.07 14.52 16.76
C ALA A 135 11.38 14.49 15.38
N ARG A 136 11.73 15.43 14.49
CA ARG A 136 11.24 15.48 13.10
C ARG A 136 11.60 14.23 12.30
N LEU A 137 12.79 13.64 12.52
CA LEU A 137 13.19 12.40 11.87
C LEU A 137 12.41 11.17 12.36
N ASP A 138 12.01 11.10 13.63
CA ASP A 138 11.15 10.02 14.13
C ASP A 138 9.70 10.19 13.62
N GLU A 139 9.15 11.41 13.59
CA GLU A 139 7.84 11.69 12.97
C GLU A 139 7.80 11.24 11.49
N VAL A 140 8.83 11.59 10.71
CA VAL A 140 8.96 11.14 9.31
C VAL A 140 9.09 9.62 9.20
N VAL A 141 9.74 8.95 10.15
CA VAL A 141 9.79 7.48 10.20
C VAL A 141 8.40 6.88 10.45
N GLU A 142 7.62 7.43 11.38
CA GLU A 142 6.26 6.98 11.67
C GLU A 142 5.31 7.22 10.48
N GLN A 143 5.39 8.40 9.84
CA GLN A 143 4.60 8.72 8.65
C GLN A 143 4.92 7.77 7.48
N LEU A 144 6.20 7.46 7.21
CA LEU A 144 6.56 6.49 6.17
C LEU A 144 6.11 5.05 6.52
N ASP A 145 6.13 4.68 7.79
CA ASP A 145 5.70 3.36 8.28
C ASP A 145 4.17 3.18 8.18
N VAL A 146 3.39 4.24 8.47
CA VAL A 146 1.94 4.28 8.21
C VAL A 146 1.64 4.24 6.70
N ALA A 147 2.37 5.01 5.89
CA ALA A 147 2.20 5.01 4.43
C ALA A 147 2.51 3.64 3.81
N ALA A 148 3.61 3.00 4.22
CA ALA A 148 3.99 1.67 3.74
C ALA A 148 2.94 0.60 4.09
N ARG A 149 2.36 0.65 5.30
CA ARG A 149 1.22 -0.22 5.67
C ARG A 149 0.01 0.00 4.77
N GLY A 150 -0.38 1.25 4.51
CA GLY A 150 -1.52 1.56 3.65
C GLY A 150 -1.36 1.01 2.23
N VAL A 151 -0.18 1.18 1.64
CA VAL A 151 0.15 0.68 0.29
C VAL A 151 0.17 -0.85 0.26
N TYR A 152 0.70 -1.50 1.31
CA TYR A 152 0.66 -2.97 1.42
C TYR A 152 -0.77 -3.52 1.45
N ILE A 153 -1.68 -2.90 2.20
CA ILE A 153 -3.10 -3.30 2.24
C ILE A 153 -3.72 -3.19 0.85
N MET A 154 -3.56 -2.04 0.18
CA MET A 154 -4.07 -1.84 -1.18
C MET A 154 -3.51 -2.87 -2.18
N MET A 155 -2.23 -3.25 -2.05
CA MET A 155 -1.59 -4.26 -2.91
C MET A 155 -2.20 -5.65 -2.71
N ASN A 156 -2.47 -6.04 -1.46
CA ASN A 156 -3.15 -7.30 -1.11
C ASN A 156 -4.62 -7.34 -1.60
N ASP A 157 -5.35 -6.23 -1.49
CA ASP A 157 -6.70 -6.11 -2.04
C ASP A 157 -6.65 -6.26 -3.56
N PHE A 158 -5.64 -5.66 -4.20
CA PHE A 158 -5.43 -5.81 -5.64
C PHE A 158 -5.13 -7.26 -6.04
N ASP A 159 -4.21 -7.96 -5.35
CA ASP A 159 -3.95 -9.39 -5.59
C ASP A 159 -5.24 -10.23 -5.50
N THR A 160 -6.10 -9.93 -4.52
CA THR A 160 -7.39 -10.60 -4.32
C THR A 160 -8.32 -10.39 -5.50
N MET A 161 -8.50 -9.15 -5.97
CA MET A 161 -9.31 -8.85 -7.16
C MET A 161 -8.72 -9.46 -8.42
N SER A 162 -7.40 -9.43 -8.62
CA SER A 162 -6.75 -10.04 -9.80
C SER A 162 -7.04 -11.54 -9.88
N ARG A 163 -7.05 -12.24 -8.73
CA ARG A 163 -7.43 -13.66 -8.63
C ARG A 163 -8.93 -13.91 -8.81
N LEU A 164 -9.80 -12.95 -8.53
CA LEU A 164 -11.24 -13.03 -8.82
C LEU A 164 -11.51 -12.79 -10.31
N VAL A 165 -10.95 -11.72 -10.89
CA VAL A 165 -11.02 -11.40 -12.33
C VAL A 165 -10.51 -12.56 -13.18
N ARG A 166 -9.40 -13.20 -12.80
CA ARG A 166 -8.89 -14.39 -13.51
C ARG A 166 -9.87 -15.58 -13.46
N ARG A 167 -10.44 -15.88 -12.29
CA ARG A 167 -11.43 -16.98 -12.17
C ARG A 167 -12.69 -16.70 -13.00
N LEU A 168 -13.24 -15.48 -12.92
CA LEU A 168 -14.39 -15.05 -13.72
C LEU A 168 -14.09 -15.04 -15.23
N HIS A 169 -12.87 -14.68 -15.62
CA HIS A 169 -12.39 -14.77 -17.00
C HIS A 169 -12.38 -16.22 -17.49
N ASP A 170 -11.73 -17.11 -16.75
CA ASP A 170 -11.52 -18.51 -17.14
C ASP A 170 -12.85 -19.29 -17.16
N GLU A 171 -13.73 -19.04 -16.19
CA GLU A 171 -15.08 -19.60 -16.17
C GLU A 171 -15.94 -19.08 -17.33
N MET A 172 -15.79 -17.81 -17.73
CA MET A 172 -16.50 -17.29 -18.89
C MET A 172 -15.96 -17.81 -20.24
N GLU A 173 -14.65 -17.98 -20.38
CA GLU A 173 -14.07 -18.64 -21.57
C GLU A 173 -14.50 -20.12 -21.64
N HIS A 174 -14.55 -20.83 -20.51
CA HIS A 174 -15.09 -22.18 -20.45
C HIS A 174 -16.55 -22.25 -20.93
N ARG A 175 -17.43 -21.40 -20.39
CA ARG A 175 -18.84 -21.30 -20.81
C ARG A 175 -18.99 -20.95 -22.30
N LYS A 176 -18.14 -20.06 -22.84
CA LYS A 176 -18.13 -19.72 -24.28
C LYS A 176 -17.71 -20.91 -25.14
N PHE A 177 -16.66 -21.62 -24.76
CA PHE A 177 -16.18 -22.82 -25.45
C PHE A 177 -17.24 -23.93 -25.48
N VAL A 178 -17.87 -24.20 -24.33
CA VAL A 178 -18.99 -25.15 -24.21
C VAL A 178 -20.17 -24.73 -25.08
N ALA A 179 -20.56 -23.44 -25.08
CA ALA A 179 -21.61 -22.93 -25.93
C ALA A 179 -21.28 -23.05 -27.43
N GLU A 180 -20.04 -22.79 -27.84
CA GLU A 180 -19.59 -22.96 -29.22
C GLU A 180 -19.65 -24.41 -29.68
N ILE A 181 -19.24 -25.37 -28.83
CA ILE A 181 -19.37 -26.80 -29.10
C ILE A 181 -20.84 -27.21 -29.28
N CYS A 182 -21.75 -26.70 -28.44
CA CYS A 182 -23.17 -27.01 -28.54
C CYS A 182 -23.78 -26.46 -29.82
N VAL A 183 -23.43 -25.22 -30.19
CA VAL A 183 -23.87 -24.59 -31.44
C VAL A 183 -23.34 -25.35 -32.66
N LYS A 184 -22.07 -25.76 -32.66
CA LYS A 184 -21.48 -26.57 -33.75
C LYS A 184 -22.09 -27.98 -33.87
N LYS A 185 -22.44 -28.62 -32.76
CA LYS A 185 -22.94 -30.01 -32.75
C LYS A 185 -24.45 -30.13 -32.98
N GLY A 186 -25.24 -29.09 -32.74
CA GLY A 186 -26.65 -28.98 -33.18
C GLY A 186 -27.65 -30.00 -32.59
N LYS A 187 -27.26 -30.82 -31.62
CA LYS A 187 -28.14 -31.84 -31.02
C LYS A 187 -28.99 -31.26 -29.89
N ASN A 188 -30.31 -31.31 -30.03
CA ASN A 188 -31.27 -30.72 -29.07
C ASN A 188 -31.14 -31.30 -27.64
N GLU A 189 -30.82 -32.58 -27.50
CA GLU A 189 -30.63 -33.23 -26.19
C GLU A 189 -29.38 -32.72 -25.47
N MET A 190 -28.24 -32.62 -26.18
CA MET A 190 -27.01 -32.00 -25.69
C MET A 190 -27.23 -30.54 -25.30
N LEU A 191 -28.03 -29.80 -26.07
CA LEU A 191 -28.37 -28.40 -25.76
C LEU A 191 -29.12 -28.30 -24.42
N LYS A 192 -30.05 -29.22 -24.14
CA LYS A 192 -30.80 -29.23 -22.88
C LYS A 192 -29.88 -29.58 -21.71
N GLU A 193 -29.13 -30.68 -21.80
CA GLU A 193 -28.26 -31.13 -20.72
C GLU A 193 -27.18 -30.11 -20.36
N VAL A 194 -26.59 -29.44 -21.36
CA VAL A 194 -25.58 -28.40 -21.11
C VAL A 194 -26.17 -27.15 -20.47
N ILE A 195 -27.40 -26.74 -20.84
CA ILE A 195 -28.08 -25.61 -20.19
C ILE A 195 -28.39 -25.93 -18.72
N GLU A 196 -28.86 -27.15 -18.44
CA GLU A 196 -29.22 -27.57 -17.07
C GLU A 196 -27.99 -27.84 -16.19
N ARG A 197 -26.91 -28.44 -16.72
CA ARG A 197 -25.67 -28.70 -15.96
C ARG A 197 -24.74 -27.48 -15.90
N GLU A 198 -24.24 -27.00 -17.03
CA GLU A 198 -23.13 -26.04 -17.07
C GLU A 198 -23.57 -24.61 -16.78
N PHE A 199 -24.77 -24.23 -17.22
CA PHE A 199 -25.26 -22.87 -17.01
C PHE A 199 -25.97 -22.74 -15.66
N GLN A 200 -26.92 -23.60 -15.31
CA GLN A 200 -27.67 -23.42 -14.05
C GLN A 200 -26.90 -23.80 -12.78
N MET A 201 -26.17 -24.92 -12.73
CA MET A 201 -25.48 -25.32 -11.48
C MET A 201 -24.32 -24.38 -11.11
N HIS A 202 -23.61 -23.85 -12.12
CA HIS A 202 -22.50 -22.92 -11.90
C HIS A 202 -22.92 -21.44 -11.89
N GLU A 203 -24.16 -21.08 -12.23
CA GLU A 203 -24.62 -19.67 -12.17
C GLU A 203 -24.49 -19.09 -10.76
N CYS A 204 -24.86 -19.84 -9.71
CA CYS A 204 -24.70 -19.40 -8.32
C CYS A 204 -23.24 -19.09 -7.97
N SER A 205 -22.31 -20.03 -8.22
CA SER A 205 -20.89 -19.84 -7.90
C SER A 205 -20.23 -18.71 -8.69
N PHE A 206 -20.69 -18.43 -9.91
CA PHE A 206 -20.23 -17.30 -10.71
C PHE A 206 -20.78 -15.97 -10.20
N LEU A 207 -22.06 -15.93 -9.80
CA LEU A 207 -22.67 -14.74 -9.20
C LEU A 207 -22.04 -14.40 -7.84
N GLU A 208 -21.76 -15.40 -7.00
CA GLU A 208 -21.02 -15.23 -5.74
C GLU A 208 -19.61 -14.64 -5.96
N GLN A 209 -18.87 -15.15 -6.95
CA GLN A 209 -17.57 -14.60 -7.34
C GLN A 209 -17.66 -13.16 -7.87
N LEU A 210 -18.74 -12.83 -8.58
CA LEU A 210 -18.99 -11.50 -9.11
C LEU A 210 -19.36 -10.50 -8.00
N GLU A 211 -20.19 -10.91 -7.04
CA GLU A 211 -20.53 -10.12 -5.85
C GLU A 211 -19.30 -9.86 -4.97
N GLU A 212 -18.47 -10.88 -4.74
CA GLU A 212 -17.22 -10.70 -4.00
C GLU A 212 -16.24 -9.78 -4.77
N LEU A 213 -16.17 -9.85 -6.11
CA LEU A 213 -15.38 -8.89 -6.88
C LEU A 213 -15.91 -7.45 -6.75
N GLU A 214 -17.23 -7.24 -6.87
CA GLU A 214 -17.85 -5.92 -6.69
C GLU A 214 -17.57 -5.34 -5.29
N LYS A 215 -17.72 -6.17 -4.26
CA LYS A 215 -17.43 -5.82 -2.86
C LYS A 215 -15.97 -5.43 -2.65
N GLN A 216 -15.02 -6.22 -3.16
CA GLN A 216 -13.59 -5.92 -3.05
C GLN A 216 -13.23 -4.60 -3.75
N ILE A 217 -13.76 -4.38 -4.97
CA ILE A 217 -13.58 -3.10 -5.69
C ILE A 217 -14.14 -1.93 -4.87
N CYS A 218 -15.36 -2.04 -4.35
CA CYS A 218 -16.00 -1.00 -3.55
C CYS A 218 -15.22 -0.68 -2.26
N LEU A 219 -14.71 -1.68 -1.55
CA LEU A 219 -13.89 -1.50 -0.34
C LEU A 219 -12.57 -0.78 -0.65
N CYS A 220 -11.84 -1.23 -1.66
CA CYS A 220 -10.58 -0.59 -2.07
C CYS A 220 -10.79 0.87 -2.51
N PHE A 221 -11.85 1.16 -3.29
CA PHE A 221 -12.20 2.54 -3.64
C PHE A 221 -12.57 3.38 -2.41
N LEU A 222 -13.24 2.80 -1.41
CA LEU A 222 -13.56 3.48 -0.16
C LEU A 222 -12.28 3.86 0.60
N ASP A 223 -11.32 2.93 0.72
CA ASP A 223 -10.07 3.15 1.45
C ASP A 223 -9.08 4.07 0.71
N ILE A 224 -9.04 4.02 -0.63
CA ILE A 224 -8.34 5.02 -1.45
C ILE A 224 -8.93 6.42 -1.21
N ASN A 225 -10.26 6.57 -1.28
CA ASN A 225 -10.92 7.86 -1.09
C ASN A 225 -10.81 8.37 0.36
N ARG A 226 -10.81 7.47 1.35
CA ARG A 226 -10.53 7.78 2.76
C ARG A 226 -9.10 8.28 2.92
N SER A 227 -8.13 7.60 2.35
CA SER A 227 -6.70 7.98 2.38
C SER A 227 -6.48 9.35 1.74
N ARG A 228 -7.07 9.60 0.55
CA ARG A 228 -7.01 10.91 -0.12
C ARG A 228 -7.65 12.02 0.72
N ARG A 229 -8.80 11.76 1.36
CA ARG A 229 -9.43 12.73 2.28
C ARG A 229 -8.58 13.04 3.51
N LEU A 230 -7.86 12.06 4.06
CA LEU A 230 -6.94 12.27 5.17
C LEU A 230 -5.73 13.11 4.71
N LEU A 231 -5.10 12.77 3.58
CA LEU A 231 -4.00 13.54 3.00
C LEU A 231 -4.39 15.00 2.74
N VAL A 232 -5.57 15.26 2.14
CA VAL A 232 -6.05 16.63 1.91
C VAL A 232 -6.28 17.38 3.23
N ARG A 233 -6.80 16.71 4.27
CA ARG A 233 -6.97 17.33 5.59
C ARG A 233 -5.64 17.69 6.24
N GLU A 234 -4.64 16.81 6.17
CA GLU A 234 -3.31 17.12 6.70
C GLU A 234 -2.68 18.26 5.89
N MET A 235 -2.69 18.22 4.55
CA MET A 235 -2.18 19.32 3.72
C MET A 235 -2.82 20.68 4.06
N VAL A 236 -4.12 20.72 4.37
CA VAL A 236 -4.81 21.95 4.80
C VAL A 236 -4.41 22.43 6.21
N LYS A 237 -3.82 21.58 7.07
CA LYS A 237 -3.22 22.04 8.35
C LYS A 237 -1.82 22.61 8.18
N TRP A 238 -1.12 22.28 7.09
CA TRP A 238 0.23 22.78 6.77
C TRP A 238 0.22 24.05 5.89
N CYS A 239 -0.97 24.55 5.53
CA CYS A 239 -1.21 25.82 4.83
C CYS A 239 -1.78 26.87 5.78
#